data_AF-A0AAW4Y7N8-F1
#
_entry.id   AF-A0AAW4Y7N8-F1
#
_cell.length_a   1.000
_cell.length_b   1.000
_cell.length_c   1.000
_cell.angle_alpha   90.00
_cell.angle_beta   90.00
_cell.angle_gamma   90.00
#
_symmetry.space_group_name_H-M   'P 1'
#
loop_
_entity.id
_entity.type
_entity.pdbx_description
1 polymer ?
#
loop_
_entity_poly.entity_id
_entity_poly.type
_entity_poly.pdbx_seq_one_letter_code
_entity_poly.pdbx_strand_id
1 'polypeptide(L)'
;KIAEAMNHPKTTLKNDENKKKLKDALEWLHKNAYGKDPDKKVADLKTNFSKSAPQKNTNLNWWDYEIGTPKSLTNTLILLNGDISSDEKKKYTAPIKTFAPKSDEILSSVGKAEPAKGGNLVDIAKVKLLESIIEEDKDMTKNSIDSFNKVFTYVQSNSTGKERNGFYKDGSYIDHQDVPYTGAYGVVLLEGISQMMPMIKETPFKETSQNDTILKSWIDDGFMPLIYKGEMMDLSRGRAISRENETSHSASVTVMKSLLRLSDAMD
;
A
#
# COMPACT_ATOMS: atom_id res chain seq x y z
N LYS A 1 8.29 8.03 -10.46
CA LYS A 1 8.27 9.21 -11.37
C LYS A 1 9.41 9.23 -12.38
N ILE A 2 10.68 9.48 -12.03
CA ILE A 2 11.77 9.48 -13.05
C ILE A 2 11.88 8.11 -13.72
N ALA A 3 11.91 7.02 -12.95
CA ALA A 3 11.94 5.66 -13.50
C ALA A 3 10.72 5.34 -14.39
N GLU A 4 9.53 5.83 -14.05
CA GLU A 4 8.33 5.70 -14.90
C GLU A 4 8.50 6.47 -16.22
N ALA A 5 8.95 7.72 -16.13
CA ALA A 5 9.16 8.56 -17.31
C ALA A 5 10.26 8.00 -18.23
N MET A 6 11.28 7.34 -17.68
CA MET A 6 12.30 6.62 -18.44
C MET A 6 11.79 5.34 -19.11
N ASN A 7 10.67 4.76 -18.65
CA ASN A 7 10.07 3.58 -19.27
C ASN A 7 8.94 3.92 -20.24
N HIS A 8 8.58 5.20 -20.38
CA HIS A 8 7.57 5.59 -21.36
C HIS A 8 8.10 5.37 -22.80
N PRO A 9 7.35 4.71 -23.71
CA PRO A 9 7.84 4.33 -25.04
C PRO A 9 8.35 5.49 -25.92
N LYS A 10 7.86 6.71 -25.68
CA LYS A 10 8.24 7.93 -26.42
C LYS A 10 9.18 8.86 -25.64
N THR A 11 9.87 8.34 -24.63
CA THR A 11 10.70 9.17 -23.75
C THR A 11 12.07 9.47 -24.36
N THR A 12 12.56 10.68 -24.13
CA THR A 12 13.98 11.04 -24.33
C THR A 12 14.78 10.93 -23.03
N LEU A 13 14.11 10.58 -21.92
CA LEU A 13 14.72 10.56 -20.59
C LEU A 13 15.47 9.27 -20.30
N LYS A 14 15.31 8.21 -21.10
CA LYS A 14 16.07 6.96 -20.97
C LYS A 14 17.48 7.12 -21.52
N ASN A 15 18.32 7.81 -20.77
CA ASN A 15 19.72 8.09 -21.12
C ASN A 15 20.63 7.81 -19.92
N ASP A 16 21.94 7.72 -20.18
CA ASP A 16 22.93 7.33 -19.16
C ASP A 16 23.00 8.33 -18.00
N GLU A 17 22.76 9.61 -18.25
CA GLU A 17 22.74 10.64 -17.22
C GLU A 17 21.62 10.41 -16.20
N ASN A 18 20.38 10.17 -16.66
CA ASN A 18 19.25 9.91 -15.77
C ASN A 18 19.35 8.55 -15.07
N LYS A 19 19.88 7.53 -15.75
CA LYS A 19 20.20 6.24 -15.12
C LYS A 19 21.19 6.44 -13.98
N LYS A 20 22.28 7.17 -14.22
CA LYS A 20 23.29 7.49 -13.21
C LYS A 20 22.68 8.27 -12.04
N LYS A 21 21.87 9.30 -12.29
CA LYS A 21 21.18 10.07 -11.24
C LYS A 21 20.32 9.18 -10.34
N LEU A 22 19.55 8.25 -10.93
CA LEU A 22 18.74 7.32 -10.14
C LEU A 22 19.59 6.36 -9.30
N LYS A 23 20.67 5.80 -9.87
CA LYS A 23 21.61 4.95 -9.13
C LYS A 23 22.29 5.70 -7.99
N ASP A 24 22.81 6.90 -8.26
CA ASP A 24 23.46 7.74 -7.26
C ASP A 24 22.49 8.10 -6.12
N ALA A 25 21.23 8.42 -6.45
CA ALA A 25 20.20 8.72 -5.46
C ALA A 25 19.82 7.50 -4.62
N LEU A 26 19.63 6.32 -5.23
CA LEU A 26 19.35 5.08 -4.51
C LEU A 26 20.49 4.71 -3.57
N GLU A 27 21.74 4.77 -4.06
CA GLU A 27 22.92 4.48 -3.26
C GLU A 27 23.08 5.46 -2.09
N TRP A 28 22.87 6.76 -2.34
CA TRP A 28 22.95 7.78 -1.30
C TRP A 28 21.87 7.57 -0.23
N LEU A 29 20.62 7.33 -0.65
CA LEU A 29 19.51 7.07 0.28
C LEU A 29 19.73 5.79 1.08
N HIS A 30 20.28 4.75 0.47
CA HIS A 30 20.64 3.53 1.18
C HIS A 30 21.74 3.79 2.21
N LYS A 31 22.82 4.49 1.85
CA LYS A 31 23.96 4.77 2.74
C LYS A 31 23.66 5.77 3.86
N ASN A 32 22.78 6.75 3.61
CA ASN A 32 22.63 7.91 4.48
C ASN A 32 21.23 8.03 5.11
N ALA A 33 20.22 7.47 4.45
CA ALA A 33 18.84 7.52 4.88
C ALA A 33 18.33 6.09 5.07
N TYR A 34 17.32 5.63 4.33
CA TYR A 34 16.51 4.44 4.61
C TYR A 34 17.33 3.18 4.99
N GLY A 35 18.41 2.88 4.27
CA GLY A 35 19.25 1.70 4.53
C GLY A 35 20.31 1.84 5.62
N LYS A 36 20.51 3.04 6.17
CA LYS A 36 21.51 3.30 7.21
C LYS A 36 21.02 2.82 8.56
N ASP A 37 21.77 1.90 9.16
CA ASP A 37 21.58 1.40 10.53
C ASP A 37 20.10 1.10 10.89
N PRO A 38 19.41 0.21 10.15
CA PRO A 38 17.97 0.03 10.29
C PRO A 38 17.55 -0.37 11.71
N ASP A 39 18.34 -1.17 12.42
CA ASP A 39 18.06 -1.55 13.81
C ASP A 39 18.10 -0.36 14.77
N LYS A 40 19.06 0.56 14.57
CA LYS A 40 19.14 1.81 15.34
C LYS A 40 17.91 2.67 15.11
N LYS A 41 17.45 2.76 13.86
CA LYS A 41 16.22 3.51 13.53
C LYS A 41 14.97 2.91 14.14
N VAL A 42 14.86 1.58 14.19
CA VAL A 42 13.78 0.90 14.92
C VAL A 42 13.83 1.26 16.41
N ALA A 43 15.02 1.36 17.02
CA ALA A 43 15.16 1.81 18.40
C ALA A 43 14.72 3.28 18.60
N ASP A 44 15.09 4.17 17.67
CA ASP A 44 14.68 5.57 17.68
C ASP A 44 13.15 5.71 17.52
N LEU A 45 12.55 4.95 16.59
CA LEU A 45 11.10 4.90 16.35
C LEU A 45 10.34 4.39 17.58
N LYS A 46 10.81 3.30 18.19
CA LYS A 46 10.26 2.78 19.46
C LYS A 46 10.27 3.84 20.55
N THR A 47 11.38 4.54 20.71
CA THR A 47 11.52 5.61 21.70
C THR A 47 10.55 6.75 21.41
N ASN A 48 10.43 7.18 20.16
CA ASN A 48 9.53 8.24 19.73
C ASN A 48 8.04 7.91 19.97
N PHE A 49 7.66 6.64 19.86
CA PHE A 49 6.31 6.14 20.08
C PHE A 49 6.00 5.79 21.55
N SER A 50 6.97 5.95 22.46
CA SER A 50 6.74 5.76 23.89
C SER A 50 5.87 6.88 24.46
N LYS A 51 5.05 6.54 25.47
CA LYS A 51 4.31 7.55 26.26
C LYS A 51 5.24 8.42 27.09
N SER A 52 6.40 7.89 27.48
CA SER A 52 7.43 8.58 28.27
C SER A 52 8.46 9.31 27.42
N ALA A 53 8.25 9.43 26.10
CA ALA A 53 9.17 10.15 25.23
C ALA A 53 9.29 11.61 25.68
N PRO A 54 10.49 12.11 26.01
CA PRO A 54 10.66 13.47 26.54
C PRO A 54 10.24 14.54 25.53
N GLN A 55 10.43 14.26 24.22
CA GLN A 55 9.88 15.03 23.11
C GLN A 55 9.61 14.08 21.95
N LYS A 56 8.44 14.21 21.31
CA LYS A 56 8.12 13.47 20.09
C LYS A 56 8.67 14.21 18.87
N ASN A 57 9.48 13.54 18.08
CA ASN A 57 9.80 13.94 16.73
C ASN A 57 8.61 13.61 15.81
N THR A 58 7.84 14.64 15.46
CA THR A 58 6.66 14.53 14.59
C THR A 58 7.01 14.21 13.14
N ASN A 59 8.29 14.28 12.76
CA ASN A 59 8.76 13.90 11.42
C ASN A 59 9.02 12.40 11.29
N LEU A 60 8.85 11.61 12.35
CA LEU A 60 9.01 10.16 12.33
C LEU A 60 7.66 9.48 12.43
N ASN A 61 7.25 8.80 11.36
CA ASN A 61 6.04 8.01 11.29
C ASN A 61 6.37 6.59 10.82
N TRP A 62 5.82 5.57 11.50
CA TRP A 62 6.00 4.15 11.14
C TRP A 62 5.61 3.89 9.68
N TRP A 63 4.57 4.58 9.19
CA TRP A 63 4.05 4.39 7.84
C TRP A 63 5.10 4.69 6.77
N ASP A 64 5.93 5.72 6.97
CA ASP A 64 7.00 6.06 6.02
C ASP A 64 8.06 4.96 5.91
N TYR A 65 8.28 4.20 7.00
CA TYR A 65 9.29 3.15 7.07
C TYR A 65 8.79 1.78 6.63
N GLU A 66 7.52 1.47 6.89
CA GLU A 66 6.91 0.17 6.61
C GLU A 66 6.18 0.14 5.27
N ILE A 67 5.61 1.28 4.82
CA ILE A 67 4.76 1.34 3.63
C ILE A 67 5.28 2.36 2.61
N GLY A 68 5.35 3.65 2.98
CA GLY A 68 5.60 4.75 2.05
C GLY A 68 6.91 4.62 1.28
N THR A 69 8.03 4.53 2.00
CA THR A 69 9.36 4.37 1.39
C THR A 69 9.50 3.03 0.68
N PRO A 70 9.15 1.87 1.29
CA PRO A 70 9.19 0.57 0.61
C PRO A 70 8.40 0.54 -0.69
N LYS A 71 7.18 1.08 -0.72
CA LYS A 71 6.32 1.13 -1.92
C LYS A 71 6.97 1.92 -3.05
N SER A 72 7.54 3.09 -2.74
CA SER A 72 8.27 3.88 -3.75
C SER A 72 9.54 3.18 -4.20
N LEU A 73 10.26 2.53 -3.28
CA LEU A 73 11.50 1.84 -3.55
C LEU A 73 11.30 0.62 -4.46
N THR A 74 10.41 -0.30 -4.10
CA THR A 74 10.17 -1.53 -4.88
C THR A 74 9.64 -1.22 -6.26
N ASN A 75 8.69 -0.29 -6.40
CA ASN A 75 8.23 0.21 -7.71
C ASN A 75 9.39 0.73 -8.57
N THR A 76 10.28 1.53 -7.98
CA THR A 76 11.43 2.10 -8.69
C THR A 76 12.40 1.01 -9.15
N LEU A 77 12.73 0.05 -8.28
CA LEU A 77 13.67 -1.03 -8.60
C LEU A 77 13.14 -1.99 -9.66
N ILE A 78 11.82 -2.25 -9.67
CA ILE A 78 11.17 -3.05 -10.72
C ILE A 78 11.21 -2.30 -12.05
N LEU A 79 10.92 -0.99 -12.07
CA LEU A 79 11.01 -0.18 -13.29
C LEU A 79 12.43 -0.01 -13.83
N LEU A 80 13.45 -0.14 -12.98
CA LEU A 80 14.85 -0.13 -13.37
C LEU A 80 15.39 -1.51 -13.78
N ASN A 81 14.51 -2.48 -14.06
CA ASN A 81 14.96 -3.81 -14.50
C ASN A 81 15.84 -3.72 -15.76
N GLY A 82 16.98 -4.41 -15.74
CA GLY A 82 18.01 -4.35 -16.78
C GLY A 82 18.96 -3.14 -16.68
N ASP A 83 18.59 -2.06 -15.99
CA ASP A 83 19.48 -0.93 -15.73
C ASP A 83 20.26 -1.08 -14.41
N ILE A 84 19.75 -1.89 -13.47
CA ILE A 84 20.38 -2.22 -12.19
C ILE A 84 20.43 -3.73 -11.97
N SER A 85 21.51 -4.24 -11.38
CA SER A 85 21.70 -5.69 -11.17
C SER A 85 20.76 -6.24 -10.08
N SER A 86 20.48 -7.54 -10.10
CA SER A 86 19.66 -8.18 -9.07
C SER A 86 20.26 -8.01 -7.67
N ASP A 87 21.58 -8.14 -7.53
CA ASP A 87 22.27 -7.96 -6.24
C ASP A 87 22.12 -6.53 -5.69
N GLU A 88 22.19 -5.52 -6.56
CA GLU A 88 21.95 -4.12 -6.18
C GLU A 88 20.50 -3.91 -5.73
N LYS A 89 19.51 -4.53 -6.40
CA LYS A 89 18.11 -4.44 -5.96
C LYS A 89 17.93 -5.05 -4.57
N LYS A 90 18.46 -6.28 -4.36
CA LYS A 90 18.42 -6.99 -3.08
C LYS A 90 19.13 -6.22 -1.96
N LYS A 91 20.27 -5.59 -2.27
CA LYS A 91 20.95 -4.67 -1.34
C LYS A 91 20.02 -3.53 -0.89
N TYR A 92 19.29 -2.91 -1.81
CA TYR A 92 18.43 -1.79 -1.50
C TYR A 92 17.14 -2.18 -0.78
N THR A 93 16.56 -3.36 -1.07
CA THR A 93 15.38 -3.90 -0.37
C THR A 93 15.71 -4.53 0.98
N ALA A 94 16.94 -4.95 1.23
CA ALA A 94 17.35 -5.61 2.48
C ALA A 94 16.88 -4.95 3.80
N PRO A 95 16.80 -3.60 3.93
CA PRO A 95 16.28 -2.97 5.14
C PRO A 95 14.78 -3.17 5.38
N ILE A 96 13.98 -3.48 4.35
CA ILE A 96 12.52 -3.63 4.47
C ILE A 96 12.18 -4.69 5.51
N LYS A 97 12.87 -5.84 5.51
CA LYS A 97 12.63 -6.92 6.49
C LYS A 97 12.83 -6.50 7.95
N THR A 98 13.63 -5.46 8.22
CA THR A 98 13.85 -4.95 9.57
C THR A 98 12.68 -4.06 10.02
N PHE A 99 12.11 -3.28 9.12
CA PHE A 99 10.98 -2.39 9.43
C PHE A 99 9.63 -3.10 9.34
N ALA A 100 9.44 -3.92 8.30
CA ALA A 100 8.23 -4.64 7.93
C ALA A 100 8.54 -6.14 7.69
N PRO A 101 8.70 -6.93 8.77
CA PRO A 101 9.09 -8.34 8.67
C PRO A 101 7.97 -9.25 8.13
N LYS A 102 6.70 -8.84 8.23
CA LYS A 102 5.54 -9.65 7.85
C LYS A 102 4.61 -8.91 6.88
N SER A 103 3.86 -9.67 6.10
CA SER A 103 2.95 -9.15 5.06
C SER A 103 1.54 -8.81 5.56
N ASP A 104 1.27 -8.99 6.85
CA ASP A 104 -0.03 -8.75 7.49
C ASP A 104 0.08 -8.07 8.86
N GLU A 105 1.23 -7.47 9.19
CA GLU A 105 1.41 -6.68 10.40
C GLU A 105 1.87 -5.26 10.05
N ILE A 106 1.44 -4.30 10.86
CA ILE A 106 1.94 -2.93 10.87
C ILE A 106 2.47 -2.58 12.27
N LEU A 107 3.14 -1.44 12.40
CA LEU A 107 3.73 -0.95 13.66
C LEU A 107 4.87 -1.83 14.20
N SER A 108 5.40 -2.74 13.38
CA SER A 108 6.55 -3.58 13.74
C SER A 108 7.79 -2.72 14.01
N SER A 109 8.01 -1.66 13.22
CA SER A 109 9.14 -0.73 13.35
C SER A 109 9.13 0.10 14.64
N VAL A 110 7.99 0.18 15.33
CA VAL A 110 7.84 0.88 16.62
C VAL A 110 7.66 -0.09 17.79
N GLY A 111 7.87 -1.39 17.58
CA GLY A 111 7.78 -2.41 18.63
C GLY A 111 6.37 -2.66 19.16
N LYS A 112 5.34 -2.32 18.36
CA LYS A 112 3.92 -2.49 18.72
C LYS A 112 3.17 -3.20 17.60
N ALA A 113 3.81 -4.24 17.04
CA ALA A 113 3.29 -4.99 15.91
C ALA A 113 1.83 -5.42 16.17
N GLU A 114 0.96 -5.16 15.20
CA GLU A 114 -0.44 -5.55 15.25
C GLU A 114 -0.93 -5.97 13.86
N PRO A 115 -1.97 -6.83 13.78
CA PRO A 115 -2.54 -7.22 12.50
C PRO A 115 -2.99 -6.02 11.67
N ALA A 116 -2.53 -5.95 10.42
CA ALA A 116 -2.96 -4.95 9.46
C ALA A 116 -4.41 -5.22 9.00
N LYS A 117 -5.15 -4.16 8.73
CA LYS A 117 -6.55 -4.20 8.26
C LYS A 117 -6.77 -3.16 7.16
N GLY A 118 -7.84 -3.33 6.39
CA GLY A 118 -8.28 -2.34 5.40
C GLY A 118 -7.17 -1.95 4.42
N GLY A 119 -7.06 -0.66 4.11
CA GLY A 119 -6.04 -0.13 3.20
C GLY A 119 -4.60 -0.44 3.63
N ASN A 120 -4.32 -0.46 4.94
CA ASN A 120 -2.97 -0.78 5.44
C ASN A 120 -2.57 -2.22 5.14
N LEU A 121 -3.50 -3.18 5.23
CA LEU A 121 -3.25 -4.58 4.87
C LEU A 121 -2.91 -4.70 3.38
N VAL A 122 -3.66 -4.01 2.53
CA VAL A 122 -3.42 -4.01 1.08
C VAL A 122 -2.07 -3.39 0.75
N ASP A 123 -1.73 -2.26 1.36
CA ASP A 123 -0.47 -1.57 1.12
C ASP A 123 0.74 -2.40 1.58
N ILE A 124 0.71 -2.97 2.80
CA ILE A 124 1.83 -3.77 3.31
C ILE A 124 1.98 -5.08 2.53
N ALA A 125 0.87 -5.76 2.19
CA ALA A 125 0.90 -6.96 1.36
C ALA A 125 1.45 -6.65 -0.05
N LYS A 126 1.11 -5.49 -0.62
CA LYS A 126 1.68 -5.03 -1.90
C LYS A 126 3.17 -4.79 -1.81
N VAL A 127 3.65 -4.11 -0.75
CA VAL A 127 5.09 -3.92 -0.53
C VAL A 127 5.81 -5.26 -0.51
N LYS A 128 5.32 -6.22 0.27
CA LYS A 128 5.95 -7.53 0.41
C LYS A 128 5.84 -8.40 -0.86
N LEU A 129 4.75 -8.27 -1.62
CA LEU A 129 4.64 -8.92 -2.93
C LEU A 129 5.70 -8.37 -3.90
N LEU A 130 5.85 -7.06 -4.01
CA LEU A 130 6.85 -6.46 -4.89
C LEU A 130 8.29 -6.74 -4.43
N GLU A 131 8.52 -6.76 -3.11
CA GLU A 131 9.80 -7.23 -2.53
C GLU A 131 10.08 -8.68 -2.92
N SER A 132 9.10 -9.57 -2.81
CA SER A 132 9.26 -10.99 -3.16
C SER A 132 9.61 -11.21 -4.63
N ILE A 133 9.09 -10.36 -5.53
CA ILE A 133 9.45 -10.38 -6.97
C ILE A 133 10.92 -9.98 -7.16
N ILE A 134 11.40 -8.99 -6.42
CA ILE A 134 12.80 -8.55 -6.46
C ILE A 134 13.74 -9.62 -5.88
N GLU A 135 13.32 -10.26 -4.80
CA GLU A 135 14.08 -11.32 -4.14
C GLU A 135 14.03 -12.65 -4.90
N GLU A 136 13.08 -12.80 -5.83
CA GLU A 136 12.73 -14.07 -6.50
C GLU A 136 12.31 -15.14 -5.48
N ASP A 137 11.59 -14.73 -4.42
CA ASP A 137 11.19 -15.58 -3.30
C ASP A 137 9.73 -16.05 -3.45
N LYS A 138 9.58 -17.33 -3.78
CA LYS A 138 8.28 -17.98 -3.97
C LYS A 138 7.44 -18.04 -2.69
N ASP A 139 8.06 -18.29 -1.54
CA ASP A 139 7.33 -18.46 -0.28
C ASP A 139 6.87 -17.09 0.23
N MET A 140 7.70 -16.06 0.09
CA MET A 140 7.31 -14.67 0.37
C MET A 140 6.20 -14.20 -0.57
N THR A 141 6.24 -14.60 -1.84
CA THR A 141 5.16 -14.32 -2.82
C THR A 141 3.85 -14.91 -2.32
N LYS A 142 3.84 -16.22 -2.00
CA LYS A 142 2.64 -16.90 -1.49
C LYS A 142 2.13 -16.25 -0.21
N ASN A 143 3.00 -16.03 0.77
CA ASN A 143 2.62 -15.43 2.06
C ASN A 143 2.03 -14.03 1.88
N SER A 144 2.55 -13.24 0.93
CA SER A 144 2.01 -11.90 0.66
C SER A 144 0.62 -11.95 0.01
N ILE A 145 0.37 -12.94 -0.85
CA ILE A 145 -0.95 -13.17 -1.45
C ILE A 145 -1.95 -13.68 -0.41
N ASP A 146 -1.54 -14.64 0.42
CA ASP A 146 -2.37 -15.15 1.52
C ASP A 146 -2.76 -14.01 2.49
N SER A 147 -1.81 -13.14 2.82
CA SER A 147 -2.07 -11.95 3.64
C SER A 147 -3.00 -10.95 2.97
N PHE A 148 -2.80 -10.66 1.67
CA PHE A 148 -3.71 -9.83 0.89
C PHE A 148 -5.15 -10.37 0.92
N ASN A 149 -5.33 -11.69 0.75
CA ASN A 149 -6.64 -12.34 0.72
C ASN A 149 -7.44 -12.16 2.03
N LYS A 150 -6.79 -11.88 3.17
CA LYS A 150 -7.48 -11.57 4.43
C LYS A 150 -8.31 -10.29 4.38
N VAL A 151 -8.08 -9.41 3.39
CA VAL A 151 -8.84 -8.17 3.23
C VAL A 151 -10.32 -8.45 2.93
N PHE A 152 -10.63 -9.53 2.20
CA PHE A 152 -11.98 -9.87 1.71
C PHE A 152 -12.85 -10.49 2.81
N THR A 153 -13.06 -9.75 3.89
CA THR A 153 -13.91 -10.14 5.01
C THR A 153 -14.82 -8.99 5.41
N TYR A 154 -16.00 -9.33 5.94
CA TYR A 154 -16.89 -8.36 6.55
C TYR A 154 -16.61 -8.22 8.04
N VAL A 155 -16.78 -7.00 8.55
CA VAL A 155 -16.75 -6.70 9.98
C VAL A 155 -17.85 -7.49 10.70
N GLN A 156 -17.51 -8.06 11.84
CA GLN A 156 -18.45 -8.84 12.66
C GLN A 156 -19.30 -7.91 13.53
N SER A 157 -20.56 -8.29 13.79
CA SER A 157 -21.51 -7.45 14.52
C SER A 157 -21.10 -7.13 15.97
N ASN A 158 -20.22 -7.96 16.56
CA ASN A 158 -19.67 -7.77 17.90
C ASN A 158 -18.28 -7.10 17.91
N SER A 159 -17.78 -6.63 16.76
CA SER A 159 -16.48 -5.96 16.67
C SER A 159 -16.45 -4.69 17.53
N THR A 160 -15.33 -4.47 18.22
CA THR A 160 -15.08 -3.27 19.03
C THR A 160 -13.71 -2.68 18.72
N GLY A 161 -13.51 -1.40 19.04
CA GLY A 161 -12.25 -0.70 18.79
C GLY A 161 -11.82 -0.79 17.31
N LYS A 162 -10.57 -1.19 17.06
CA LYS A 162 -10.00 -1.30 15.71
C LYS A 162 -10.61 -2.41 14.85
N GLU A 163 -11.22 -3.43 15.45
CA GLU A 163 -11.87 -4.52 14.70
C GLU A 163 -13.16 -4.06 14.00
N ARG A 164 -13.59 -2.81 14.24
CA ARG A 164 -14.69 -2.16 13.53
C ARG A 164 -14.29 -1.62 12.15
N ASN A 165 -13.00 -1.59 11.83
CA ASN A 165 -12.51 -1.08 10.55
C ASN A 165 -12.76 -2.10 9.44
N GLY A 166 -13.37 -1.66 8.34
CA GLY A 166 -13.67 -2.50 7.18
C GLY A 166 -15.11 -2.31 6.67
N PHE A 167 -15.48 -3.17 5.73
CA PHE A 167 -16.82 -3.21 5.17
C PHE A 167 -17.80 -3.97 6.06
N TYR A 168 -19.01 -3.44 6.16
CA TYR A 168 -20.18 -4.08 6.74
C TYR A 168 -21.06 -4.63 5.61
N LYS A 169 -21.95 -5.56 5.94
CA LYS A 169 -22.82 -6.22 4.95
C LYS A 169 -23.84 -5.29 4.29
N ASP A 170 -24.07 -4.11 4.86
CA ASP A 170 -24.98 -3.09 4.31
C ASP A 170 -24.27 -2.11 3.36
N GLY A 171 -22.99 -2.33 3.06
CA GLY A 171 -22.17 -1.45 2.21
C GLY A 171 -21.38 -0.38 2.97
N SER A 172 -21.67 -0.15 4.26
CA SER A 172 -20.93 0.82 5.06
C SER A 172 -19.45 0.44 5.18
N TYR A 173 -18.55 1.40 5.01
CA TYR A 173 -17.13 1.23 5.33
C TYR A 173 -16.72 2.18 6.47
N ILE A 174 -16.19 1.60 7.53
CA ILE A 174 -15.66 2.32 8.68
C ILE A 174 -14.14 2.22 8.67
N ASP A 175 -13.47 3.33 8.98
CA ASP A 175 -12.06 3.32 9.36
C ASP A 175 -11.87 4.16 10.63
N HIS A 176 -10.68 4.09 11.20
CA HIS A 176 -10.37 4.81 12.44
C HIS A 176 -11.38 4.54 13.57
N GLN A 177 -11.83 3.29 13.68
CA GLN A 177 -12.73 2.70 14.69
C GLN A 177 -14.21 3.06 14.54
N ASP A 178 -14.54 4.30 14.16
CA ASP A 178 -15.93 4.79 14.18
C ASP A 178 -16.24 5.86 13.12
N VAL A 179 -15.34 6.10 12.16
CA VAL A 179 -15.50 7.14 11.15
C VAL A 179 -15.97 6.53 9.82
N PRO A 180 -17.10 7.01 9.24
CA PRO A 180 -17.49 6.67 7.87
C PRO A 180 -16.43 7.14 6.89
N TYR A 181 -15.82 6.20 6.16
CA TYR A 181 -14.59 6.48 5.41
C TYR A 181 -14.51 5.86 4.01
N THR A 182 -15.65 5.42 3.46
CA THR A 182 -15.71 4.80 2.13
C THR A 182 -15.02 5.65 1.07
N GLY A 183 -15.28 6.97 1.08
CA GLY A 183 -14.75 7.93 0.11
C GLY A 183 -13.32 8.40 0.35
N ALA A 184 -12.58 7.84 1.31
CA ALA A 184 -11.13 8.06 1.42
C ALA A 184 -10.35 6.75 1.69
N TYR A 185 -10.40 6.19 2.91
CA TYR A 185 -9.68 4.94 3.19
C TYR A 185 -10.26 3.75 2.40
N GLY A 186 -11.57 3.74 2.17
CA GLY A 186 -12.18 2.78 1.25
C GLY A 186 -11.62 2.92 -0.18
N VAL A 187 -11.48 4.15 -0.68
CA VAL A 187 -10.88 4.42 -1.99
C VAL A 187 -9.44 3.91 -2.08
N VAL A 188 -8.62 4.12 -1.05
CA VAL A 188 -7.25 3.60 -0.97
C VAL A 188 -7.23 2.07 -1.02
N LEU A 189 -8.13 1.42 -0.28
CA LEU A 189 -8.29 -0.03 -0.29
C LEU A 189 -8.70 -0.55 -1.68
N LEU A 190 -9.71 0.04 -2.31
CA LEU A 190 -10.18 -0.38 -3.63
C LEU A 190 -9.11 -0.18 -4.70
N GLU A 191 -8.40 0.95 -4.65
CA GLU A 191 -7.29 1.22 -5.56
C GLU A 191 -6.20 0.17 -5.42
N GLY A 192 -5.78 -0.14 -4.18
CA GLY A 192 -4.78 -1.16 -3.92
C GLY A 192 -5.20 -2.54 -4.42
N ILE A 193 -6.45 -2.96 -4.14
CA ILE A 193 -7.02 -4.22 -4.64
C ILE A 193 -6.98 -4.28 -6.17
N SER A 194 -7.46 -3.23 -6.83
CA SER A 194 -7.51 -3.16 -8.31
C SER A 194 -6.14 -3.26 -8.98
N GLN A 195 -5.08 -2.87 -8.27
CA GLN A 195 -3.70 -2.99 -8.76
C GLN A 195 -3.09 -4.35 -8.46
N MET A 196 -3.47 -4.97 -7.33
CA MET A 196 -2.96 -6.27 -6.89
C MET A 196 -3.56 -7.43 -7.68
N MET A 197 -4.87 -7.41 -7.94
CA MET A 197 -5.57 -8.52 -8.57
C MET A 197 -4.98 -8.96 -9.93
N PRO A 198 -4.69 -8.05 -10.88
CA PRO A 198 -4.05 -8.45 -12.14
C PRO A 198 -2.68 -9.12 -11.92
N MET A 199 -1.87 -8.61 -10.98
CA MET A 199 -0.56 -9.22 -10.68
C MET A 199 -0.71 -10.61 -10.08
N ILE A 200 -1.67 -10.81 -9.18
CA ILE A 200 -1.91 -12.10 -8.52
C ILE A 200 -2.43 -13.15 -9.50
N LYS A 201 -3.29 -12.76 -10.45
CA LYS A 201 -3.83 -13.65 -11.50
C LYS A 201 -2.73 -14.27 -12.38
N GLU A 202 -1.59 -13.58 -12.53
CA GLU A 202 -0.42 -14.08 -13.27
C GLU A 202 0.50 -14.99 -12.43
N THR A 203 0.16 -15.26 -11.16
CA THR A 203 0.92 -16.14 -10.27
C THR A 203 0.29 -17.54 -10.17
N PRO A 204 1.07 -18.57 -9.77
CA PRO A 204 0.51 -19.90 -9.47
C PRO A 204 -0.33 -19.94 -8.19
N PHE A 205 -0.42 -18.83 -7.44
CA PHE A 205 -1.15 -18.71 -6.18
C PHE A 205 -2.48 -17.97 -6.30
N LYS A 206 -2.98 -17.82 -7.53
CA LYS A 206 -4.28 -17.17 -7.78
C LYS A 206 -5.41 -17.94 -7.08
N GLU A 207 -6.19 -17.21 -6.29
CA GLU A 207 -7.45 -17.70 -5.72
C GLU A 207 -8.61 -17.32 -6.63
N THR A 208 -9.68 -18.12 -6.64
CA THR A 208 -10.79 -17.93 -7.60
C THR A 208 -12.17 -17.94 -6.91
N SER A 209 -13.05 -17.04 -7.37
CA SER A 209 -14.50 -16.88 -7.12
C SER A 209 -15.01 -16.12 -5.87
N GLN A 210 -14.56 -16.42 -4.64
CA GLN A 210 -15.20 -15.83 -3.44
C GLN A 210 -14.87 -14.35 -3.25
N ASN A 211 -13.61 -13.96 -3.48
CA ASN A 211 -13.16 -12.58 -3.33
C ASN A 211 -13.84 -11.64 -4.34
N ASP A 212 -14.08 -12.11 -5.56
CA ASP A 212 -14.75 -11.35 -6.61
C ASP A 212 -16.20 -11.05 -6.24
N THR A 213 -16.91 -12.01 -5.64
CA THR A 213 -18.28 -11.81 -5.15
C THR A 213 -18.33 -10.74 -4.05
N ILE A 214 -17.41 -10.83 -3.07
CA ILE A 214 -17.33 -9.84 -1.97
C ILE A 214 -16.99 -8.46 -2.52
N LEU A 215 -16.01 -8.38 -3.42
CA LEU A 215 -15.58 -7.12 -4.03
C LEU A 215 -16.70 -6.48 -4.86
N LYS A 216 -17.46 -7.28 -5.62
CA LYS A 216 -18.63 -6.81 -6.37
C LYS A 216 -19.66 -6.18 -5.42
N SER A 217 -19.96 -6.83 -4.29
CA SER A 217 -20.85 -6.25 -3.28
C SER A 217 -20.29 -4.95 -2.69
N TRP A 218 -18.98 -4.85 -2.40
CA TRP A 218 -18.40 -3.59 -1.93
C TRP A 218 -18.52 -2.47 -2.97
N ILE A 219 -18.37 -2.78 -4.26
CA ILE A 219 -18.54 -1.83 -5.35
C ILE A 219 -19.99 -1.37 -5.41
N ASP A 220 -20.93 -2.30 -5.57
CA ASP A 220 -22.35 -2.01 -5.83
C ASP A 220 -23.04 -1.36 -4.63
N ASP A 221 -22.75 -1.84 -3.41
CA ASP A 221 -23.44 -1.41 -2.19
C ASP A 221 -22.66 -0.33 -1.43
N GLY A 222 -21.33 -0.32 -1.53
CA GLY A 222 -20.46 0.58 -0.78
C GLY A 222 -20.03 1.83 -1.55
N PHE A 223 -19.49 1.67 -2.75
CA PHE A 223 -18.91 2.79 -3.51
C PHE A 223 -19.92 3.48 -4.43
N MET A 224 -20.64 2.72 -5.25
CA MET A 224 -21.51 3.28 -6.29
C MET A 224 -22.62 4.20 -5.76
N PRO A 225 -23.27 3.91 -4.61
CA PRO A 225 -24.30 4.80 -4.06
C PRO A 225 -23.75 6.16 -3.59
N LEU A 226 -22.45 6.24 -3.33
CA LEU A 226 -21.77 7.45 -2.87
C LEU A 226 -21.16 8.28 -4.01
N ILE A 227 -21.33 7.85 -5.28
CA ILE A 227 -20.88 8.60 -6.45
C ILE A 227 -22.08 9.22 -7.16
N TYR A 228 -22.14 10.55 -7.16
CA TYR A 228 -23.17 11.31 -7.86
C TYR A 228 -22.52 12.34 -8.79
N LYS A 229 -22.92 12.34 -10.07
CA LYS A 229 -22.36 13.25 -11.11
C LYS A 229 -20.82 13.27 -11.17
N GLY A 230 -20.18 12.13 -10.92
CA GLY A 230 -18.72 12.01 -10.92
C GLY A 230 -18.03 12.57 -9.68
N GLU A 231 -18.78 12.78 -8.59
CA GLU A 231 -18.27 13.23 -7.29
C GLU A 231 -18.52 12.17 -6.23
N MET A 232 -17.49 11.86 -5.44
CA MET A 232 -17.63 11.08 -4.22
C MET A 232 -18.19 11.96 -3.10
N MET A 233 -19.31 11.59 -2.50
CA MET A 233 -19.98 12.39 -1.47
C MET A 233 -19.09 12.67 -0.25
N ASP A 234 -18.95 13.95 0.10
CA ASP A 234 -18.08 14.44 1.17
C ASP A 234 -18.36 13.85 2.55
N LEU A 235 -19.60 13.44 2.82
CA LEU A 235 -20.01 12.76 4.05
C LEU A 235 -19.22 11.47 4.32
N SER A 236 -18.61 10.87 3.28
CA SER A 236 -17.85 9.63 3.36
C SER A 236 -16.33 9.82 3.30
N ARG A 237 -15.85 11.07 3.19
CA ARG A 237 -14.43 11.39 2.94
C ARG A 237 -13.68 11.83 4.20
N GLY A 238 -14.37 11.93 5.35
CA GLY A 238 -13.79 12.31 6.63
C GLY A 238 -12.93 13.57 6.53
N ARG A 239 -11.68 13.51 7.00
CA ARG A 239 -10.77 14.67 6.97
C ARG A 239 -10.25 15.03 5.58
N ALA A 240 -10.44 14.17 4.56
CA ALA A 240 -9.94 14.46 3.22
C ALA A 240 -10.62 15.68 2.58
N ILE A 241 -11.79 16.09 3.09
CA ILE A 241 -12.48 17.33 2.65
C ILE A 241 -11.63 18.59 2.86
N SER A 242 -10.64 18.58 3.76
CA SER A 242 -9.75 19.73 4.00
C SER A 242 -8.51 19.76 3.11
N ARG A 243 -8.32 18.75 2.25
CA ARG A 243 -7.15 18.64 1.36
C ARG A 243 -7.49 19.23 0.00
N GLU A 244 -6.86 20.36 -0.34
CA GLU A 244 -7.06 21.05 -1.63
C GLU A 244 -6.83 20.13 -2.84
N ASN A 245 -5.86 19.23 -2.74
CA ASN A 245 -5.48 18.31 -3.82
C ASN A 245 -6.27 16.98 -3.83
N GLU A 246 -7.22 16.78 -2.91
CA GLU A 246 -8.05 15.58 -2.81
C GLU A 246 -9.54 15.97 -2.76
N THR A 247 -10.06 16.35 -3.93
CA THR A 247 -11.46 16.75 -4.12
C THR A 247 -12.40 15.55 -4.26
N SER A 248 -13.71 15.79 -4.11
CA SER A 248 -14.78 14.81 -4.37
C SER A 248 -14.66 14.15 -5.75
N HIS A 249 -14.37 14.93 -6.79
CA HIS A 249 -14.10 14.45 -8.14
C HIS A 249 -12.84 13.57 -8.22
N SER A 250 -11.74 13.99 -7.58
CA SER A 250 -10.49 13.22 -7.63
C SER A 250 -10.65 11.84 -6.98
N ALA A 251 -11.39 11.76 -5.88
CA ALA A 251 -11.71 10.50 -5.20
C ALA A 251 -12.59 9.60 -6.09
N SER A 252 -13.62 10.15 -6.72
CA SER A 252 -14.46 9.42 -7.68
C SER A 252 -13.64 8.90 -8.87
N VAL A 253 -12.76 9.72 -9.45
CA VAL A 253 -11.87 9.30 -10.54
C VAL A 253 -10.98 8.13 -10.12
N THR A 254 -10.47 8.11 -8.89
CA THR A 254 -9.68 6.96 -8.38
C THR A 254 -10.52 5.70 -8.30
N VAL A 255 -11.78 5.78 -7.85
CA VAL A 255 -12.71 4.65 -7.89
C VAL A 255 -12.91 4.17 -9.33
N MET A 256 -13.25 5.07 -10.27
CA MET A 256 -13.51 4.70 -11.67
C MET A 256 -12.28 4.05 -12.35
N LYS A 257 -11.06 4.54 -12.07
CA LYS A 257 -9.82 3.89 -12.54
C LYS A 257 -9.64 2.49 -11.96
N SER A 258 -10.06 2.29 -10.71
CA SER A 258 -9.99 1.00 -10.05
C SER A 258 -10.98 0.02 -10.67
N LEU A 259 -12.21 0.46 -10.95
CA LEU A 259 -13.23 -0.33 -11.65
C LEU A 259 -12.77 -0.73 -13.06
N LEU A 260 -12.10 0.17 -13.78
CA LEU A 260 -11.56 -0.14 -15.12
C LEU A 260 -10.47 -1.22 -15.07
N ARG A 261 -9.61 -1.26 -14.04
CA ARG A 261 -8.64 -2.36 -13.90
C ARG A 261 -9.32 -3.67 -13.54
N LEU A 262 -10.39 -3.58 -12.76
CA LEU A 262 -11.15 -4.74 -12.29
C LEU A 262 -12.04 -5.33 -13.38
N SER A 263 -12.52 -4.55 -14.35
CA SER A 263 -13.32 -5.09 -15.46
C SER A 263 -12.58 -6.16 -16.28
N ASP A 264 -11.25 -6.07 -16.33
CA ASP A 264 -10.40 -7.04 -17.04
C ASP A 264 -9.90 -8.15 -16.11
N ALA A 265 -10.03 -7.96 -14.79
CA ALA A 265 -9.41 -8.79 -13.76
C ALA A 265 -10.40 -9.45 -12.80
N MET A 266 -11.70 -9.25 -12.93
CA MET A 266 -12.76 -10.02 -12.29
C MET A 266 -13.41 -10.91 -13.33
N ASP A 267 -13.82 -12.12 -12.92
CA ASP A 267 -14.50 -13.07 -13.81
C ASP A 267 -16.00 -12.72 -14.02
#